data_AF-A0A9Q2W344-F1
#
_entry.id   AF-A0A9Q2W344-F1
#
_cell.length_a   1.000
_cell.length_b   1.000
_cell.length_c   1.000
_cell.angle_alpha   90.00
_cell.angle_beta   90.00
_cell.angle_gamma   90.00
#
_symmetry.space_group_name_H-M   'P 1'
#
loop_
_entity.id
_entity.type
_entity.pdbx_description
1 polymer ?
#
loop_
_entity_poly.entity_id
_entity_poly.type
_entity_poly.pdbx_seq_one_letter_code
_entity_poly.pdbx_strand_id
1 'polypeptide(L)'
;MKKHIIAAAGLAIALGLAGCSSSGSETAGGSSAEVETAPSETKATPTENVDKTWTFDYQGATGTFTLNGDTTDAAVAPIEAARASVDGEPITLVPVTLDNTNGTETLNMYGLTVITKDGEQIDSVPLEDAFSEWEDAAGDDVEKYNALIDAYNEHALLELQPGAKGTGVVAFKQPIDSAWRVTVMPASGMEQVEAAAA
;
A
#
# COMPACT_ATOMS: atom_id res chain seq x y z
N MET A 1 -11.50 53.61 1.36
CA MET A 1 -10.74 54.72 0.73
C MET A 1 -9.37 54.20 0.32
N LYS A 2 -8.73 54.87 -0.65
CA LYS A 2 -7.31 54.91 -1.06
C LYS A 2 -6.32 54.27 -0.04
N LYS A 3 -5.51 53.26 -0.40
CA LYS A 3 -4.30 53.23 -1.30
C LYS A 3 -3.02 53.80 -0.64
N HIS A 4 -1.87 53.25 -1.11
CA HIS A 4 -0.46 53.76 -1.05
C HIS A 4 0.42 53.23 0.12
N ILE A 5 1.72 52.87 -0.02
CA ILE A 5 2.59 52.68 -1.24
C ILE A 5 3.85 51.77 -1.00
N ILE A 6 4.12 50.83 -1.93
CA ILE A 6 5.39 50.42 -2.61
C ILE A 6 6.76 50.41 -1.87
N ALA A 7 7.49 49.27 -1.95
CA ALA A 7 8.87 49.11 -2.50
C ALA A 7 9.24 47.59 -2.47
N ALA A 8 9.62 46.84 -3.52
CA ALA A 8 10.26 47.10 -4.83
C ALA A 8 11.78 47.34 -4.80
N ALA A 9 12.56 46.26 -4.88
CA ALA A 9 13.94 46.26 -5.34
C ALA A 9 14.20 44.93 -6.08
N GLY A 10 14.44 44.98 -7.39
CA GLY A 10 14.88 43.83 -8.17
C GLY A 10 16.35 43.94 -8.51
N LEU A 11 17.01 42.82 -8.76
CA LEU A 11 18.29 42.79 -9.45
C LEU A 11 18.30 41.60 -10.42
N ALA A 12 18.35 41.91 -11.71
CA ALA A 12 18.60 40.93 -12.76
C ALA A 12 20.07 41.00 -13.16
N ILE A 13 20.75 39.85 -13.22
CA ILE A 13 22.02 39.70 -13.93
C ILE A 13 21.91 38.44 -14.78
N ALA A 14 21.88 38.64 -16.09
CA ALA A 14 22.09 37.59 -17.07
C ALA A 14 23.46 37.81 -17.71
N LEU A 15 24.28 36.77 -17.80
CA LEU A 15 25.47 36.70 -18.65
C LEU A 15 25.67 35.25 -19.05
N GLY A 16 25.93 35.02 -20.34
CA GLY A 16 26.26 33.71 -20.87
C GLY A 16 27.32 33.81 -21.95
N LEU A 17 27.57 32.67 -22.60
CA LEU A 17 28.47 32.42 -23.74
C LEU A 17 29.98 32.30 -23.46
N ALA A 18 30.55 31.29 -24.14
CA ALA A 18 31.96 30.96 -24.33
C ALA A 18 32.77 30.65 -23.05
N GLY A 19 33.65 29.65 -23.03
CA GLY A 19 34.08 28.73 -24.09
C GLY A 19 35.57 28.46 -23.95
N CYS A 20 35.97 27.18 -23.90
CA CYS A 20 37.37 26.79 -23.92
C CYS A 20 37.57 25.62 -24.89
N SER A 21 38.49 25.80 -25.83
CA SER A 21 38.73 24.95 -26.99
C SER A 21 39.93 24.02 -26.82
N SER A 22 39.91 22.86 -27.47
CA SER A 22 41.03 22.10 -28.06
C SER A 22 42.36 22.00 -27.28
N SER A 23 42.93 20.81 -27.09
CA SER A 23 43.52 19.98 -28.17
C SER A 23 43.87 18.59 -27.59
N GLY A 24 43.97 17.47 -28.33
CA GLY A 24 43.83 17.21 -29.77
C GLY A 24 44.54 15.89 -30.15
N SER A 25 44.15 15.29 -31.28
CA SER A 25 44.72 14.08 -31.97
C SER A 25 43.78 12.88 -32.09
N GLU A 26 42.97 12.93 -33.14
CA GLU A 26 42.80 11.89 -34.17
C GLU A 26 43.17 10.42 -33.83
N THR A 27 42.19 9.53 -33.96
CA THR A 27 42.41 8.23 -34.61
C THR A 27 41.20 7.93 -35.47
N ALA A 28 41.43 7.70 -36.77
CA ALA A 28 40.37 7.36 -37.71
C ALA A 28 39.84 5.94 -37.41
N GLY A 29 38.55 5.86 -37.08
CA GLY A 29 37.87 4.60 -36.78
C GLY A 29 36.40 4.72 -37.15
N GLY A 30 36.09 4.52 -38.43
CA GLY A 30 34.72 4.50 -38.92
C GLY A 30 33.98 3.27 -38.42
N SER A 31 33.41 3.36 -37.22
CA SER A 31 32.38 2.43 -36.73
C SER A 31 31.07 3.20 -36.70
N SER A 32 30.15 2.86 -37.61
CA SER A 32 28.76 3.30 -37.44
C SER A 32 28.21 2.57 -36.23
N ALA A 33 28.09 3.27 -35.12
CA ALA A 33 27.30 2.80 -33.99
C ALA A 33 25.85 2.75 -34.45
N GLU A 34 25.44 1.58 -34.96
CA GLU A 34 24.05 1.27 -35.23
C GLU A 34 23.31 1.41 -33.91
N VAL A 35 22.38 2.37 -33.84
CA VAL A 35 21.62 2.64 -32.62
C VAL A 35 20.63 1.50 -32.46
N GLU A 36 21.05 0.48 -31.72
CA GLU A 36 20.20 -0.64 -31.33
C GLU A 36 18.98 -0.07 -30.62
N THR A 37 17.82 -0.17 -31.28
CA THR A 37 16.58 0.42 -30.79
C THR A 37 16.09 -0.47 -29.67
N ALA A 38 16.32 -0.04 -28.43
CA ALA A 38 15.83 -0.71 -27.24
C ALA A 38 14.34 -1.05 -27.41
N PRO A 39 13.91 -2.29 -27.16
CA PRO A 39 12.52 -2.68 -27.35
C PRO A 39 11.63 -1.80 -26.46
N SER A 40 10.73 -1.05 -27.07
CA SER A 40 9.73 -0.27 -26.34
C SER A 40 8.80 -1.25 -25.65
N GLU A 41 8.96 -1.40 -24.33
CA GLU A 41 7.97 -2.11 -23.51
C GLU A 41 6.60 -1.49 -23.79
N THR A 42 5.69 -2.32 -24.31
CA THR A 42 4.33 -1.87 -24.59
C THR A 42 3.62 -1.77 -23.25
N LYS A 43 3.51 -0.55 -22.71
CA LYS A 43 2.83 -0.29 -21.44
C LYS A 43 1.44 -0.93 -21.48
N ALA A 44 1.25 -1.99 -20.69
CA ALA A 44 -0.01 -2.71 -20.63
C ALA A 44 -1.15 -1.74 -20.28
N THR A 45 -2.29 -1.89 -20.95
CA THR A 45 -3.47 -1.08 -20.64
C THR A 45 -3.97 -1.45 -19.23
N PRO A 46 -4.10 -0.47 -18.30
CA PRO A 46 -4.67 -0.73 -16.99
C PRO A 46 -6.02 -1.42 -17.11
N THR A 47 -6.17 -2.54 -16.39
CA THR A 47 -7.38 -3.36 -16.38
C THR A 47 -7.91 -3.41 -14.96
N GLU A 48 -9.23 -3.27 -14.83
CA GLU A 48 -9.94 -3.27 -13.55
C GLU A 48 -10.06 -4.69 -12.99
N ASN A 49 -9.65 -4.90 -11.73
CA ASN A 49 -9.55 -6.21 -11.09
C ASN A 49 -10.06 -6.21 -9.62
N VAL A 50 -10.90 -5.24 -9.24
CA VAL A 50 -11.37 -5.08 -7.86
C VAL A 50 -12.11 -6.31 -7.29
N ASP A 51 -12.99 -6.92 -8.10
CA ASP A 51 -13.80 -8.10 -7.72
C ASP A 51 -13.06 -9.44 -7.78
N LYS A 52 -11.76 -9.45 -8.14
CA LYS A 52 -11.00 -10.68 -8.33
C LYS A 52 -10.32 -11.15 -7.03
N THR A 53 -10.00 -12.44 -7.02
CA THR A 53 -9.07 -13.00 -6.03
C THR A 53 -7.65 -12.60 -6.39
N TRP A 54 -6.98 -11.92 -5.48
CA TRP A 54 -5.57 -11.60 -5.56
C TRP A 54 -4.76 -12.67 -4.83
N THR A 55 -3.65 -13.10 -5.43
CA THR A 55 -2.73 -14.11 -4.88
C THR A 55 -1.30 -13.59 -4.90
N PHE A 56 -0.53 -13.82 -3.85
CA PHE A 56 0.91 -13.56 -3.83
C PHE A 56 1.67 -14.75 -3.23
N ASP A 57 2.93 -14.89 -3.62
CA ASP A 57 3.88 -15.85 -3.04
C ASP A 57 5.03 -15.09 -2.36
N TYR A 58 5.45 -15.54 -1.18
CA TYR A 58 6.56 -14.96 -0.43
C TYR A 58 7.29 -16.05 0.36
N GLN A 59 8.58 -16.26 0.06
CA GLN A 59 9.48 -17.18 0.79
C GLN A 59 8.92 -18.59 1.04
N GLY A 60 8.13 -19.13 0.09
CA GLY A 60 7.51 -20.46 0.18
C GLY A 60 6.10 -20.49 0.80
N ALA A 61 5.61 -19.34 1.29
CA ALA A 61 4.22 -19.14 1.66
C ALA A 61 3.40 -18.55 0.50
N THR A 62 2.08 -18.77 0.53
CA THR A 62 1.12 -18.17 -0.41
C THR A 62 0.02 -17.46 0.38
N GLY A 63 -0.42 -16.28 -0.09
CA GLY A 63 -1.55 -15.54 0.48
C GLY A 63 -2.60 -15.19 -0.57
N THR A 64 -3.87 -15.15 -0.15
CA THR A 64 -5.03 -14.92 -1.01
C THR A 64 -6.06 -14.00 -0.36
N PHE A 65 -6.65 -13.07 -1.13
CA PHE A 65 -7.64 -12.10 -0.65
C PHE A 65 -8.52 -11.50 -1.76
N THR A 66 -9.56 -10.76 -1.38
CA THR A 66 -10.42 -9.96 -2.26
C THR A 66 -10.60 -8.56 -1.69
N LEU A 67 -10.48 -7.51 -2.51
CA LEU A 67 -10.38 -6.12 -2.02
C LEU A 67 -11.69 -5.53 -1.47
N ASN A 68 -12.84 -6.09 -1.85
CA ASN A 68 -14.16 -5.67 -1.36
C ASN A 68 -14.38 -5.95 0.14
N GLY A 69 -13.49 -6.71 0.78
CA GLY A 69 -13.65 -7.21 2.16
C GLY A 69 -14.72 -8.30 2.29
N ASP A 70 -14.80 -8.91 3.48
CA ASP A 70 -15.89 -9.80 3.87
C ASP A 70 -16.14 -9.63 5.37
N THR A 71 -17.24 -8.95 5.72
CA THR A 71 -17.64 -8.73 7.12
C THR A 71 -18.21 -9.98 7.81
N THR A 72 -18.36 -11.08 7.06
CA THR A 72 -18.78 -12.39 7.59
C THR A 72 -17.60 -13.36 7.80
N ASP A 73 -16.39 -12.98 7.38
CA ASP A 73 -15.17 -13.73 7.69
C ASP A 73 -14.94 -13.81 9.21
N ALA A 74 -14.46 -14.97 9.69
CA ALA A 74 -14.33 -15.24 11.11
C ALA A 74 -13.27 -14.38 11.83
N ALA A 75 -12.29 -13.82 11.11
CA ALA A 75 -11.33 -12.85 11.65
C ALA A 75 -11.87 -11.41 11.61
N VAL A 76 -12.80 -11.11 10.70
CA VAL A 76 -13.34 -9.75 10.51
C VAL A 76 -14.60 -9.49 11.36
N ALA A 77 -15.50 -10.45 11.45
CA ALA A 77 -16.79 -10.29 12.14
C ALA A 77 -16.67 -9.84 13.62
N PRO A 78 -15.70 -10.31 14.42
CA PRO A 78 -15.50 -9.82 15.78
C PRO A 78 -15.02 -8.36 15.84
N ILE A 79 -14.13 -7.96 14.91
CA ILE A 79 -13.62 -6.59 14.79
C ILE A 79 -14.78 -5.63 14.45
N GLU A 80 -15.60 -6.00 13.46
CA GLU A 80 -16.79 -5.23 13.08
C GLU A 80 -17.82 -5.14 14.21
N ALA A 81 -18.00 -6.22 14.99
CA ALA A 81 -18.89 -6.21 16.15
C ALA A 81 -18.39 -5.27 17.26
N ALA A 82 -17.08 -5.26 17.53
CA ALA A 82 -16.47 -4.36 18.51
C ALA A 82 -16.59 -2.89 18.07
N ARG A 83 -16.23 -2.57 16.82
CA ARG A 83 -16.43 -1.24 16.21
C ARG A 83 -17.88 -0.78 16.30
N ALA A 84 -18.83 -1.63 15.90
CA ALA A 84 -20.25 -1.29 15.90
C ALA A 84 -20.80 -1.04 17.31
N SER A 85 -20.18 -1.59 18.37
CA SER A 85 -20.61 -1.36 19.75
C SER A 85 -20.42 0.08 20.23
N VAL A 86 -19.46 0.81 19.64
CA VAL A 86 -19.12 2.21 19.94
C VAL A 86 -19.57 3.20 18.86
N ASP A 87 -20.37 2.75 17.89
CA ASP A 87 -20.72 3.53 16.69
C ASP A 87 -19.49 4.06 15.92
N GLY A 88 -18.36 3.34 15.98
CA GLY A 88 -17.07 3.76 15.42
C GLY A 88 -17.08 3.85 13.89
N GLU A 89 -16.31 4.78 13.32
CA GLU A 89 -16.29 5.04 11.87
C GLU A 89 -15.98 3.75 11.09
N PRO A 90 -16.81 3.37 10.10
CA PRO A 90 -16.61 2.15 9.32
C PRO A 90 -15.36 2.24 8.43
N ILE A 91 -14.64 1.13 8.35
CA ILE A 91 -13.47 0.97 7.47
C ILE A 91 -13.65 -0.30 6.61
N THR A 92 -12.85 -0.45 5.56
CA THR A 92 -12.84 -1.67 4.75
C THR A 92 -11.82 -2.63 5.31
N LEU A 93 -12.29 -3.76 5.85
CA LEU A 93 -11.46 -4.83 6.38
C LEU A 93 -11.33 -5.96 5.35
N VAL A 94 -10.09 -6.20 4.91
CA VAL A 94 -9.73 -7.22 3.92
C VAL A 94 -9.11 -8.41 4.67
N PRO A 95 -9.82 -9.55 4.78
CA PRO A 95 -9.22 -10.79 5.27
C PRO A 95 -8.25 -11.34 4.22
N VAL A 96 -7.05 -11.71 4.66
CA VAL A 96 -6.00 -12.31 3.86
C VAL A 96 -5.72 -13.70 4.39
N THR A 97 -6.22 -14.72 3.68
CA THR A 97 -5.95 -16.13 3.99
C THR A 97 -4.52 -16.47 3.61
N LEU A 98 -3.77 -17.06 4.55
CA LEU A 98 -2.35 -17.37 4.42
C LEU A 98 -2.06 -18.86 4.62
N ASP A 99 -1.23 -19.41 3.74
CA ASP A 99 -0.64 -20.73 3.86
C ASP A 99 0.88 -20.60 4.01
N ASN A 100 1.36 -20.64 5.25
CA ASN A 100 2.79 -20.62 5.59
C ASN A 100 3.34 -22.04 5.82
N THR A 101 2.66 -23.10 5.34
CA THR A 101 3.07 -24.50 5.63
C THR A 101 4.41 -24.90 5.01
N ASN A 102 4.81 -24.25 3.90
CA ASN A 102 6.10 -24.45 3.24
C ASN A 102 7.00 -23.22 3.31
N GLY A 103 6.58 -22.15 4.00
CA GLY A 103 7.35 -20.91 4.08
C GLY A 103 8.43 -20.96 5.16
N THR A 104 9.43 -20.10 5.00
CA THR A 104 10.62 -20.09 5.88
C THR A 104 10.66 -18.94 6.89
N GLU A 105 9.76 -17.97 6.76
CA GLU A 105 9.72 -16.74 7.57
C GLU A 105 8.35 -16.58 8.25
N THR A 106 8.31 -15.79 9.32
CA THR A 106 7.05 -15.39 9.99
C THR A 106 6.33 -14.31 9.18
N LEU A 107 5.00 -14.43 9.04
CA LEU A 107 4.17 -13.46 8.32
C LEU A 107 3.31 -12.64 9.28
N ASN A 108 3.26 -11.33 9.08
CA ASN A 108 2.54 -10.38 9.92
C ASN A 108 1.51 -9.53 9.15
N MET A 109 1.53 -9.58 7.81
CA MET A 109 0.63 -8.79 6.93
C MET A 109 0.59 -7.30 7.27
N TYR A 110 1.76 -6.65 7.21
CA TYR A 110 1.94 -5.25 7.59
C TYR A 110 1.10 -4.26 6.73
N GLY A 111 0.70 -4.65 5.52
CA GLY A 111 -0.24 -3.87 4.73
C GLY A 111 -0.34 -4.26 3.26
N LEU A 112 -1.17 -3.49 2.56
CA LEU A 112 -1.46 -3.58 1.13
C LEU A 112 -1.41 -2.17 0.52
N THR A 113 -0.85 -2.05 -0.67
CA THR A 113 -0.91 -0.82 -1.48
C THR A 113 -1.63 -1.16 -2.79
N VAL A 114 -2.73 -0.46 -3.07
CA VAL A 114 -3.51 -0.60 -4.30
C VAL A 114 -3.20 0.56 -5.23
N ILE A 115 -2.89 0.27 -6.49
CA ILE A 115 -2.80 1.28 -7.56
C ILE A 115 -4.05 1.15 -8.43
N THR A 116 -4.85 2.22 -8.52
CA THR A 116 -6.06 2.26 -9.36
C THR A 116 -5.70 2.31 -10.84
N LYS A 117 -6.69 2.06 -11.72
CA LYS A 117 -6.48 2.17 -13.18
C LYS A 117 -6.05 3.58 -13.63
N ASP A 118 -6.44 4.61 -12.87
CA ASP A 118 -6.15 6.02 -13.14
C ASP A 118 -4.80 6.47 -12.54
N GLY A 119 -4.12 5.58 -11.80
CA GLY A 119 -2.80 5.80 -11.23
C GLY A 119 -2.79 6.44 -9.83
N GLU A 120 -3.94 6.48 -9.16
CA GLU A 120 -4.02 6.83 -7.74
C GLU A 120 -3.48 5.67 -6.90
N GLN A 121 -2.80 6.00 -5.79
CA GLN A 121 -2.31 5.04 -4.81
C GLN A 121 -3.19 5.11 -3.57
N ILE A 122 -3.72 3.96 -3.16
CA ILE A 122 -4.51 3.79 -1.94
C ILE A 122 -3.73 2.81 -1.04
N ASP A 123 -3.19 3.33 0.06
CA ASP A 123 -2.46 2.55 1.05
C ASP A 123 -3.40 2.06 2.17
N SER A 124 -3.14 0.86 2.67
CA SER A 124 -3.75 0.37 3.90
C SER A 124 -3.30 1.19 5.11
N VAL A 125 -4.17 1.30 6.11
CA VAL A 125 -3.81 1.88 7.42
C VAL A 125 -3.51 0.79 8.44
N PRO A 126 -2.65 1.06 9.44
CA PRO A 126 -2.50 0.19 10.61
C PRO A 126 -3.86 -0.04 11.29
N LEU A 127 -4.17 -1.28 11.67
CA LEU A 127 -5.39 -1.56 12.45
C LEU A 127 -5.34 -0.89 13.82
N GLU A 128 -4.15 -0.72 14.42
CA GLU A 128 -3.96 -0.02 15.70
C GLU A 128 -4.47 1.42 15.68
N ASP A 129 -4.32 2.13 14.55
CA ASP A 129 -4.84 3.50 14.40
C ASP A 129 -6.37 3.52 14.42
N ALA A 130 -7.01 2.56 13.74
CA ALA A 130 -8.47 2.44 13.72
C ALA A 130 -9.04 2.03 15.08
N PHE A 131 -8.41 1.06 15.77
CA PHE A 131 -8.80 0.68 17.12
C PHE A 131 -8.61 1.84 18.11
N SER A 132 -7.54 2.63 18.00
CA SER A 132 -7.34 3.84 18.81
C SER A 132 -8.46 4.87 18.59
N GLU A 133 -8.88 5.10 17.34
CA GLU A 133 -10.01 5.99 17.00
C GLU A 133 -11.35 5.47 17.59
N TRP A 134 -11.54 4.15 17.69
CA TRP A 134 -12.72 3.53 18.29
C TRP A 134 -12.69 3.46 19.82
N GLU A 135 -11.50 3.30 20.41
CA GLU A 135 -11.26 3.35 21.86
C GLU A 135 -11.60 4.74 22.42
N ASP A 136 -11.17 5.81 21.74
CA ASP A 136 -11.58 7.19 22.06
C ASP A 136 -13.11 7.38 21.99
N ALA A 137 -13.79 6.68 21.06
CA ALA A 137 -15.25 6.72 20.92
C ALA A 137 -15.99 5.95 22.04
N ALA A 138 -15.35 4.99 22.71
CA ALA A 138 -15.92 4.32 23.89
C ALA A 138 -16.05 5.26 25.10
N GLY A 139 -15.16 6.25 25.21
CA GLY A 139 -15.12 7.20 26.33
C GLY A 139 -14.96 6.50 27.68
N ASP A 140 -15.85 6.80 28.64
CA ASP A 140 -15.83 6.18 29.98
C ASP A 140 -16.49 4.78 30.02
N ASP A 141 -16.96 4.22 28.90
CA ASP A 141 -17.58 2.89 28.85
C ASP A 141 -16.52 1.77 28.86
N VAL A 142 -16.13 1.37 30.06
CA VAL A 142 -15.10 0.34 30.31
C VAL A 142 -15.46 -1.03 29.70
N GLU A 143 -16.75 -1.38 29.56
CA GLU A 143 -17.14 -2.66 28.96
C GLU A 143 -16.88 -2.65 27.45
N LYS A 144 -17.21 -1.55 26.77
CA LYS A 144 -16.91 -1.37 25.33
C LYS A 144 -15.42 -1.20 25.06
N TYR A 145 -14.73 -0.42 25.89
CA TYR A 145 -13.28 -0.23 25.79
C TYR A 145 -12.54 -1.58 25.86
N ASN A 146 -12.86 -2.41 26.85
CA ASN A 146 -12.26 -3.74 26.97
C ASN A 146 -12.63 -4.65 25.78
N ALA A 147 -13.86 -4.58 25.26
CA ALA A 147 -14.27 -5.36 24.10
C ALA A 147 -13.49 -4.99 22.81
N LEU A 148 -13.07 -3.73 22.65
CA LEU A 148 -12.16 -3.29 21.58
C LEU A 148 -10.75 -3.86 21.80
N ILE A 149 -10.21 -3.76 23.02
CA ILE A 149 -8.90 -4.31 23.38
C ILE A 149 -8.85 -5.82 23.17
N ASP A 150 -9.89 -6.55 23.58
CA ASP A 150 -9.99 -8.00 23.39
C ASP A 150 -10.03 -8.35 21.88
N ALA A 151 -10.87 -7.65 21.09
CA ALA A 151 -10.96 -7.87 19.64
C ALA A 151 -9.66 -7.52 18.90
N TYR A 152 -8.93 -6.48 19.33
CA TYR A 152 -7.62 -6.15 18.78
C TYR A 152 -6.61 -7.27 19.04
N ASN A 153 -6.48 -7.70 20.30
CA ASN A 153 -5.51 -8.72 20.72
C ASN A 153 -5.79 -10.11 20.13
N GLU A 154 -7.06 -10.48 19.95
CA GLU A 154 -7.46 -11.80 19.44
C GLU A 154 -7.54 -11.88 17.90
N HIS A 155 -7.78 -10.76 17.20
CA HIS A 155 -8.12 -10.79 15.76
C HIS A 155 -7.38 -9.79 14.86
N ALA A 156 -6.90 -8.66 15.38
CA ALA A 156 -6.19 -7.66 14.58
C ALA A 156 -4.67 -7.94 14.50
N LEU A 157 -4.12 -8.66 15.48
CA LEU A 157 -2.72 -9.05 15.52
C LEU A 157 -2.48 -10.38 14.78
N LEU A 158 -1.56 -10.37 13.81
CA LEU A 158 -1.07 -11.59 13.16
C LEU A 158 0.43 -11.77 13.40
N GLU A 159 0.82 -12.95 13.88
CA GLU A 159 2.19 -13.45 13.84
C GLU A 159 2.19 -14.92 13.39
N LEU A 160 2.09 -15.15 12.08
CA LEU A 160 1.94 -16.48 11.50
C LEU A 160 3.30 -17.15 11.27
N GLN A 161 3.66 -18.02 12.23
CA GLN A 161 4.90 -18.80 12.23
C GLN A 161 5.02 -19.77 11.03
N PRO A 162 6.25 -20.10 10.59
CA PRO A 162 6.51 -21.16 9.61
C PRO A 162 5.83 -22.49 9.96
N GLY A 163 5.26 -23.15 8.96
CA GLY A 163 4.54 -24.42 9.12
C GLY A 163 3.04 -24.29 9.46
N ALA A 164 2.52 -23.07 9.62
CA ALA A 164 1.13 -22.82 10.00
C ALA A 164 0.26 -22.26 8.86
N LYS A 165 -1.06 -22.15 9.12
CA LYS A 165 -2.02 -21.41 8.29
C LYS A 165 -2.82 -20.45 9.19
N GLY A 166 -3.28 -19.34 8.63
CA GLY A 166 -4.02 -18.33 9.38
C GLY A 166 -4.70 -17.32 8.46
N THR A 167 -5.33 -16.32 9.05
CA THR A 167 -5.90 -15.17 8.33
C THR A 167 -5.40 -13.90 9.02
N GLY A 168 -4.77 -13.01 8.26
CA GLY A 168 -4.52 -11.64 8.70
C GLY A 168 -5.64 -10.71 8.24
N VAL A 169 -5.81 -9.57 8.89
CA VAL A 169 -6.76 -8.54 8.47
C VAL A 169 -6.01 -7.27 8.12
N VAL A 170 -6.29 -6.68 6.96
CA VAL A 170 -5.72 -5.41 6.50
C VAL A 170 -6.83 -4.38 6.35
N ALA A 171 -6.59 -3.14 6.80
CA ALA A 171 -7.60 -2.09 6.84
C ALA A 171 -7.36 -1.00 5.79
N PHE A 172 -8.44 -0.45 5.23
CA PHE A 172 -8.45 0.77 4.43
C PHE A 172 -9.52 1.75 4.94
N LYS A 173 -9.21 3.04 5.03
CA LYS A 173 -10.17 4.09 5.47
C LYS A 173 -11.31 4.37 4.47
N GLN A 174 -11.29 3.74 3.30
CA GLN A 174 -12.33 3.85 2.27
C GLN A 174 -12.54 2.51 1.56
N PRO A 175 -13.73 2.25 1.00
CA PRO A 175 -13.95 1.14 0.07
C PRO A 175 -12.97 1.20 -1.11
N ILE A 176 -12.47 0.04 -1.53
CA ILE A 176 -11.66 -0.08 -2.74
C ILE A 176 -12.61 -0.39 -3.90
N ASP A 177 -12.81 0.56 -4.81
CA ASP A 177 -13.68 0.42 -5.98
C ASP A 177 -12.91 0.31 -7.31
N SER A 178 -11.58 0.50 -7.27
CA SER A 178 -10.68 0.29 -8.40
C SER A 178 -9.33 -0.30 -7.96
N ALA A 179 -8.86 -1.29 -8.71
CA ALA A 179 -7.58 -1.93 -8.54
C ALA A 179 -7.01 -2.42 -9.89
N TRP A 180 -5.89 -1.82 -10.30
CA TRP A 180 -5.11 -2.28 -11.45
C TRP A 180 -3.91 -3.12 -11.02
N ARG A 181 -3.19 -2.69 -9.97
CA ARG A 181 -2.06 -3.43 -9.37
C ARG A 181 -2.17 -3.40 -7.85
N VAL A 182 -1.66 -4.44 -7.19
CA VAL A 182 -1.59 -4.50 -5.73
C VAL A 182 -0.21 -4.99 -5.31
N THR A 183 0.42 -4.29 -4.37
CA THR A 183 1.58 -4.82 -3.64
C THR A 183 1.19 -5.15 -2.20
N VAL A 184 1.90 -6.12 -1.63
CA VAL A 184 1.67 -6.70 -0.31
C VAL A 184 2.95 -6.59 0.50
N MET A 185 2.84 -6.37 1.82
CA MET A 185 3.95 -6.38 2.77
C MET A 185 3.81 -7.56 3.75
N PRO A 186 4.24 -8.78 3.40
CA PRO A 186 3.81 -9.99 4.11
C PRO A 186 4.48 -10.17 5.49
N ALA A 187 5.75 -9.79 5.62
CA ALA A 187 6.54 -9.98 6.84
C ALA A 187 6.94 -8.65 7.52
N SER A 188 7.25 -7.61 6.75
CA SER A 188 7.62 -6.28 7.26
C SER A 188 7.22 -5.17 6.29
N GLY A 189 7.07 -3.94 6.80
CA GLY A 189 6.77 -2.75 6.00
C GLY A 189 7.87 -2.27 5.04
N MET A 190 8.97 -3.02 4.88
CA MET A 190 10.06 -2.71 3.95
C MET A 190 10.10 -3.63 2.72
N GLU A 191 9.51 -4.82 2.81
CA GLU A 191 9.55 -5.83 1.74
C GLU A 191 8.19 -5.93 1.06
N GLN A 192 8.14 -5.48 -0.19
CA GLN A 192 6.92 -5.54 -1.01
C GLN A 192 7.01 -6.64 -2.06
N VAL A 193 5.93 -7.41 -2.22
CA VAL A 193 5.71 -8.34 -3.34
C VAL A 193 4.46 -7.94 -4.12
N GLU A 194 4.45 -8.16 -5.43
CA GLU A 194 3.28 -7.91 -6.27
C GLU A 194 2.30 -9.09 -6.20
N ALA A 195 1.02 -8.80 -5.99
CA ALA A 195 -0.04 -9.80 -6.07
C ALA A 195 -0.61 -9.86 -7.50
N ALA A 196 -0.98 -11.05 -7.94
CA ALA A 196 -1.62 -11.31 -9.23
C ALA A 196 -3.13 -11.56 -9.04
N ALA A 197 -3.95 -10.93 -9.88
CA ALA A 197 -5.40 -11.14 -9.90
C ALA A 197 -5.78 -12.30 -10.84
N ALA A 198 -6.57 -13.25 -10.33
CA ALA A 198 -7.14 -14.38 -11.09
C ALA A 198 -8.51 -14.01 -11.67
#